data_AF-A0A433B8Y6-F1
#
_entry.id   AF-A0A433B8Y6-F1
#
_cell.length_a   1.000
_cell.length_b   1.000
_cell.length_c   1.000
_cell.angle_alpha   90.00
_cell.angle_beta   90.00
_cell.angle_gamma   90.00
#
_symmetry.space_group_name_H-M   'P 1'
#
loop_
_entity.id
_entity.type
_entity.pdbx_description
1 polymer ?
#
loop_
_entity_poly.entity_id
_entity_poly.type
_entity_poly.pdbx_seq_one_letter_code
_entity_poly.pdbx_strand_id
1 'polypeptide(L)'
;MAPSRTTAAKLHNTSLLQLGEFVQKVIERPHVFFVADATVSAQSLSATKKLYDIAKKSEPAPFSPFPELLIEGFDHEQVWEEIAMQNQPLLGYVVEQLDSFVAAAERDSKNSNGDMVKEDVDDDEILMRF
;
A
#
# COMPACT_ATOMS: atom_id res chain seq x y z
N MET A 1 55.91 23.72 -15.08
CA MET A 1 55.58 23.60 -13.65
C MET A 1 55.23 22.13 -13.40
N ALA A 2 56.19 21.34 -12.91
CA ALA A 2 56.03 19.88 -12.80
C ALA A 2 55.28 19.50 -11.52
N PRO A 3 54.34 18.53 -11.56
CA PRO A 3 53.69 18.05 -10.35
C PRO A 3 54.72 17.40 -9.41
N SER A 4 54.86 17.94 -8.21
CA SER A 4 55.78 17.49 -7.18
C SER A 4 55.50 16.03 -6.79
N ARG A 5 56.56 15.20 -6.76
CA ARG A 5 56.60 13.77 -6.34
C ARG A 5 55.80 13.45 -5.07
N THR A 6 55.60 14.44 -4.19
CA THR A 6 54.85 14.35 -2.93
C THR A 6 53.37 14.01 -3.11
N THR A 7 52.73 14.40 -4.21
CA THR A 7 51.29 14.19 -4.42
C THR A 7 50.96 12.75 -4.82
N ALA A 8 51.80 12.12 -5.65
CA ALA A 8 51.59 10.74 -6.12
C ALA A 8 51.78 9.69 -5.02
N ALA A 9 52.77 9.87 -4.14
CA ALA A 9 52.98 8.98 -2.99
C ALA A 9 51.83 9.08 -1.96
N LYS A 10 51.27 10.28 -1.79
CA LYS A 10 50.12 10.51 -0.89
C LYS A 10 48.85 9.85 -1.43
N LEU A 11 48.60 9.95 -2.74
CA LEU A 11 47.49 9.29 -3.43
C LEU A 11 47.57 7.76 -3.33
N HIS A 12 48.74 7.16 -3.59
CA HIS A 12 48.93 5.70 -3.46
C HIS A 12 48.69 5.18 -2.04
N ASN A 13 49.13 5.93 -1.03
CA ASN A 13 48.94 5.55 0.37
C ASN A 13 47.46 5.68 0.78
N THR A 14 46.76 6.70 0.28
CA THR A 14 45.32 6.85 0.50
C THR A 14 44.52 5.70 -0.12
N SER A 15 44.83 5.27 -1.34
CA SER A 15 44.12 4.16 -1.99
C SER A 15 44.32 2.82 -1.27
N LEU A 16 45.53 2.54 -0.78
CA LEU A 16 45.82 1.34 0.02
C LEU A 16 45.11 1.36 1.39
N LEU A 17 45.05 2.53 2.03
CA LEU A 17 44.30 2.70 3.28
C LEU A 17 42.79 2.52 3.07
N GLN A 18 42.24 3.09 2.00
CA GLN A 18 40.83 2.91 1.63
C GLN A 18 40.48 1.44 1.35
N LEU A 19 41.37 0.70 0.69
CA LEU A 19 41.17 -0.72 0.45
C LEU A 19 41.23 -1.54 1.75
N GLY A 20 42.20 -1.26 2.63
CA GLY A 20 42.29 -1.92 3.94
C GLY A 20 41.06 -1.66 4.81
N GLU A 21 40.57 -0.41 4.81
CA GLU A 21 39.36 -0.03 5.52
C GLU A 21 38.12 -0.74 4.96
N PHE A 22 38.03 -0.89 3.64
CA PHE A 22 36.96 -1.66 2.99
C PHE A 22 37.01 -3.15 3.34
N VAL A 23 38.20 -3.77 3.30
CA VAL A 23 38.36 -5.20 3.67
C VAL A 23 37.89 -5.43 5.10
N GLN A 24 38.34 -4.60 6.04
CA GLN A 24 37.99 -4.74 7.45
C GLN A 24 36.51 -4.47 7.74
N LYS A 25 35.93 -3.45 7.10
CA LYS A 25 34.53 -3.05 7.35
C LYS A 25 33.51 -3.90 6.62
N VAL A 26 33.88 -4.49 5.48
CA VAL A 26 32.91 -5.08 4.55
C VAL A 26 33.23 -6.53 4.21
N ILE A 27 34.46 -6.84 3.79
CA ILE A 27 34.82 -8.21 3.38
C ILE A 27 34.91 -9.15 4.58
N GLU A 28 35.48 -8.71 5.69
CA GLU A 28 35.55 -9.49 6.94
C GLU A 28 34.21 -9.53 7.68
N ARG A 29 33.27 -8.65 7.31
CA ARG A 29 31.94 -8.53 7.92
C ARG A 29 30.86 -8.52 6.82
N PRO A 30 30.73 -9.57 5.98
CA PRO A 30 29.86 -9.51 4.80
C PRO A 30 28.37 -9.28 5.12
N HIS A 31 27.93 -9.50 6.36
CA HIS A 31 26.60 -9.14 6.82
C HIS A 31 26.31 -7.63 6.68
N VAL A 32 27.30 -6.73 6.81
CA VAL A 32 27.07 -5.28 6.67
C VAL A 32 26.63 -4.89 5.25
N PHE A 33 26.88 -5.75 4.25
CA PHE A 33 26.38 -5.55 2.88
C PHE A 33 24.86 -5.74 2.76
N PHE A 34 24.25 -6.51 3.66
CA PHE A 34 22.83 -6.84 3.67
C PHE A 34 22.05 -6.12 4.77
N VAL A 35 22.74 -5.42 5.67
CA VAL A 35 22.10 -4.65 6.74
C VAL A 35 21.51 -3.38 6.13
N ALA A 36 20.18 -3.25 6.20
CA ALA A 36 19.48 -2.04 5.83
C ALA A 36 20.04 -0.85 6.64
N ASP A 37 20.13 0.32 6.01
CA ASP A 37 20.50 1.54 6.71
C ASP A 37 19.55 1.74 7.90
N ALA A 38 20.11 1.76 9.11
CA ALA A 38 19.33 1.79 10.34
C ALA A 38 18.47 3.05 10.44
N THR A 39 18.92 4.16 9.86
CA THR A 39 18.17 5.42 9.85
C THR A 39 16.97 5.33 8.91
N VAL A 40 17.19 4.84 7.69
CA VAL A 40 16.12 4.62 6.71
C VAL A 40 15.11 3.61 7.26
N SER A 41 15.57 2.49 7.82
CA SER A 41 14.69 1.47 8.41
C SER A 41 13.81 2.05 9.53
N ALA A 42 14.39 2.80 10.47
CA ALA A 42 13.65 3.44 11.54
C ALA A 42 12.64 4.48 11.02
N GLN A 43 13.02 5.28 10.01
CA GLN A 43 12.12 6.25 9.39
C GLN A 43 10.97 5.57 8.64
N SER A 44 11.25 4.50 7.90
CA SER A 44 10.25 3.68 7.22
C SER A 44 9.28 3.08 8.24
N LEU A 45 9.76 2.48 9.32
CA LEU A 45 8.90 1.91 10.38
C LEU A 45 8.01 2.99 11.02
N SER A 46 8.57 4.17 11.33
CA SER A 46 7.80 5.30 11.87
C SER A 46 6.73 5.80 10.89
N ALA A 47 7.05 5.88 9.60
CA ALA A 47 6.10 6.29 8.56
C ALA A 47 4.98 5.26 8.40
N THR A 48 5.32 3.96 8.35
CA THR A 48 4.35 2.86 8.28
C THR A 48 3.39 2.91 9.47
N LYS A 49 3.91 3.04 10.70
CA LYS A 49 3.06 3.20 11.90
C LYS A 49 2.09 4.37 11.78
N LYS A 50 2.58 5.55 11.37
CA LYS A 50 1.71 6.73 11.21
C LYS A 50 0.61 6.48 10.18
N LEU A 51 0.94 5.89 9.04
CA LEU A 51 -0.05 5.60 7.99
C LEU A 51 -1.10 4.58 8.46
N TYR A 52 -0.65 3.50 9.11
CA TYR A 52 -1.53 2.50 9.69
C TYR A 52 -2.47 3.13 10.74
N ASP A 53 -1.93 3.90 11.69
CA ASP A 53 -2.70 4.51 12.77
C ASP A 53 -3.70 5.57 12.24
N ILE A 54 -3.37 6.26 11.14
CA ILE A 54 -4.33 7.14 10.45
C ILE A 54 -5.46 6.32 9.84
N ALA A 55 -5.14 5.26 9.09
CA ALA A 55 -6.14 4.40 8.48
C ALA A 55 -7.05 3.76 9.54
N LYS A 56 -6.47 3.36 10.68
CA LYS A 56 -7.18 2.73 11.80
C LYS A 56 -8.21 3.66 12.45
N LYS A 57 -7.97 4.98 12.46
CA LYS A 57 -8.94 5.97 12.98
C LYS A 57 -10.15 6.15 12.06
N SER A 58 -9.99 5.91 10.77
CA SER A 58 -11.06 6.01 9.76
C SER A 58 -11.73 4.66 9.47
N GLU A 59 -11.41 3.63 10.24
CA GLU A 59 -11.87 2.28 9.97
C GLU A 59 -13.39 2.15 10.19
N PRO A 60 -14.16 1.67 9.21
CA PRO A 60 -15.62 1.58 9.33
C PRO A 60 -16.07 0.48 10.30
N ALA A 61 -15.22 -0.50 10.57
CA ALA A 61 -15.44 -1.59 11.51
C ALA A 61 -14.08 -2.11 12.00
N PRO A 62 -13.96 -2.70 13.20
CA PRO A 62 -12.69 -3.22 13.69
C PRO A 62 -12.22 -4.42 12.85
N PHE A 63 -11.18 -4.24 12.03
CA PHE A 63 -10.61 -5.33 11.22
C PHE A 63 -9.42 -6.04 11.88
N SER A 64 -8.92 -5.52 13.00
CA SER A 64 -7.86 -6.14 13.80
C SER A 64 -8.07 -5.83 15.28
N PRO A 65 -7.54 -6.67 16.21
CA PRO A 65 -7.76 -6.52 17.65
C PRO A 65 -6.96 -5.36 18.27
N PHE A 66 -5.97 -4.83 17.56
CA PHE A 66 -5.09 -3.78 18.07
C PHE A 66 -5.61 -2.39 17.66
N PRO A 67 -5.56 -1.39 18.56
CA PRO A 67 -6.01 -0.03 18.27
C PRO A 67 -5.01 0.79 17.43
N GLU A 68 -3.79 0.30 17.27
CA GLU A 68 -2.67 0.92 16.57
C GLU A 68 -1.69 -0.16 16.08
N LEU A 69 -0.73 0.21 15.22
CA LEU A 69 0.35 -0.70 14.83
C LEU A 69 1.35 -0.86 15.97
N LEU A 70 1.60 -2.08 16.43
CA LEU A 70 2.60 -2.38 17.44
C LEU A 70 3.98 -2.51 16.79
N ILE A 71 4.94 -1.71 17.28
CA ILE A 71 6.32 -1.72 16.77
C ILE A 71 7.36 -1.91 17.87
N GLU A 72 6.96 -1.82 19.15
CA GLU A 72 7.87 -1.97 20.28
C GLU A 72 8.14 -3.44 20.56
N GLY A 73 9.42 -3.83 20.48
CA GLY A 73 9.83 -5.22 20.70
C GLY A 73 9.49 -6.18 19.55
N PHE A 74 8.96 -5.66 18.45
CA PHE A 74 8.64 -6.43 17.25
C PHE A 74 9.80 -6.32 16.24
N ASP A 75 10.11 -7.42 15.58
CA ASP A 75 10.93 -7.41 14.37
C ASP A 75 10.10 -7.02 13.13
N HIS A 76 10.77 -6.90 11.98
CA HIS A 76 10.12 -6.48 10.74
C HIS A 76 9.07 -7.47 10.23
N GLU A 77 9.26 -8.78 10.45
CA GLU A 77 8.29 -9.79 10.02
C GLU A 77 7.04 -9.76 10.90
N GLN A 78 7.21 -9.57 12.20
CA GLN A 78 6.08 -9.44 13.13
C GLN A 78 5.21 -8.21 12.81
N VAL A 79 5.84 -7.09 12.45
CA VAL A 79 5.12 -5.89 11.98
C VAL A 79 4.35 -6.18 10.69
N TRP A 80 4.96 -6.93 9.77
CA TRP A 80 4.30 -7.33 8.51
C TRP A 80 3.10 -8.25 8.74
N GLU A 81 3.23 -9.23 9.64
CA GLU A 81 2.14 -10.11 10.03
C GLU A 81 0.97 -9.33 10.63
N GLU A 82 1.24 -8.34 11.47
CA GLU A 82 0.19 -7.47 12.02
C GLU A 82 -0.57 -6.69 10.94
N ILE A 83 0.15 -6.11 9.98
CA ILE A 83 -0.45 -5.41 8.83
C ILE A 83 -1.30 -6.40 7.99
N ALA A 84 -0.79 -7.60 7.75
CA ALA A 84 -1.51 -8.62 7.01
C ALA A 84 -2.81 -9.05 7.72
N MET A 85 -2.78 -9.19 9.05
CA MET A 85 -3.95 -9.51 9.86
C MET A 85 -5.09 -8.49 9.71
N GLN A 86 -4.78 -7.19 9.60
CA GLN A 86 -5.81 -6.17 9.33
C GLN A 86 -6.28 -6.18 7.87
N ASN A 87 -5.35 -6.35 6.93
CA ASN A 87 -5.66 -6.25 5.50
C ASN A 87 -6.61 -7.34 5.00
N GLN A 88 -6.52 -8.56 5.51
CA GLN A 88 -7.40 -9.67 5.10
C GLN A 88 -8.89 -9.35 5.33
N PRO A 89 -9.34 -9.02 6.56
CA PRO A 89 -10.73 -8.60 6.82
C PRO A 89 -11.12 -7.28 6.14
N LEU A 90 -10.21 -6.31 6.00
CA LEU A 90 -10.47 -5.09 5.24
C LEU A 90 -10.81 -5.40 3.77
N LEU A 91 -10.05 -6.28 3.13
CA LEU A 91 -10.31 -6.69 1.75
C LEU A 91 -11.67 -7.39 1.63
N GLY A 92 -12.01 -8.26 2.59
CA GLY A 92 -13.34 -8.89 2.66
C GLY A 92 -14.46 -7.86 2.71
N TYR A 93 -14.34 -6.87 3.60
CA TYR A 93 -15.29 -5.77 3.70
C TYR A 93 -15.42 -4.98 2.38
N VAL A 94 -14.30 -4.63 1.73
CA VAL A 94 -14.33 -3.89 0.46
C VAL A 94 -15.04 -4.68 -0.64
N VAL A 95 -14.79 -5.99 -0.74
CA VAL A 95 -15.47 -6.87 -1.70
C VAL A 95 -16.98 -6.91 -1.44
N GLU A 96 -17.40 -7.08 -0.18
CA GLU A 96 -18.82 -7.07 0.19
C GLU A 96 -19.51 -5.73 -0.15
N GLN A 97 -18.83 -4.61 0.09
CA GLN A 97 -19.35 -3.28 -0.28
C GLN A 97 -19.48 -3.12 -1.79
N LEU A 98 -18.51 -3.63 -2.57
CA LEU A 98 -18.55 -3.59 -4.02
C LEU A 98 -19.71 -4.44 -4.58
N ASP A 99 -19.91 -5.65 -4.06
CA ASP A 99 -20.99 -6.54 -4.48
C ASP A 99 -22.37 -5.91 -4.18
N SER A 100 -22.51 -5.29 -3.00
CA SER A 100 -23.72 -4.54 -2.63
C SER A 100 -23.98 -3.37 -3.58
N PHE A 101 -22.94 -2.60 -3.90
CA PHE A 101 -23.02 -1.46 -4.81
C PHE A 101 -23.44 -1.88 -6.22
N VAL A 102 -22.83 -2.94 -6.77
CA VAL A 102 -23.19 -3.50 -8.08
C VAL A 102 -24.65 -3.97 -8.09
N ALA A 103 -25.07 -4.70 -7.06
CA ALA A 103 -26.45 -5.16 -6.94
C ALA A 103 -27.46 -4.00 -6.87
N ALA A 104 -27.11 -2.89 -6.21
CA ALA A 104 -27.95 -1.69 -6.18
C ALA A 104 -28.05 -1.04 -7.57
N ALA A 105 -26.93 -0.85 -8.27
CA ALA A 105 -26.89 -0.26 -9.61
C ALA A 105 -27.72 -1.06 -10.65
N GLU A 106 -27.72 -2.39 -10.55
CA GLU A 106 -28.54 -3.25 -11.40
C GLU A 106 -30.05 -3.11 -11.14
N ARG A 107 -30.46 -2.90 -9.88
CA ARG A 107 -31.87 -2.70 -9.53
C ARG A 107 -32.40 -1.38 -10.09
N ASP A 108 -31.62 -0.31 -9.96
CA ASP A 108 -31.99 1.01 -10.47
C ASP A 108 -32.15 1.00 -12.01
N SER A 109 -31.28 0.25 -12.69
CA SER A 109 -31.36 0.06 -14.15
C SER A 109 -32.64 -0.71 -14.57
N LYS A 110 -33.05 -1.72 -13.80
CA LYS A 110 -34.26 -2.52 -14.10
C LYS A 110 -35.55 -1.76 -13.80
N ASN A 111 -35.57 -0.93 -12.76
CA ASN A 111 -36.74 -0.13 -12.40
C ASN A 111 -37.06 0.97 -13.42
N SER A 112 -36.05 1.38 -14.21
CA SER A 112 -36.18 2.40 -15.27
C SER A 112 -36.86 1.86 -16.54
N ASN A 113 -36.89 0.54 -16.74
CA ASN A 113 -37.46 -0.12 -17.94
C ASN A 113 -38.88 -0.70 -17.71
N GLY A 114 -39.46 -0.52 -16.52
CA GLY A 114 -40.74 -1.10 -16.14
C GLY A 114 -41.99 -0.30 -16.52
N ASP A 115 -41.84 0.93 -17.02
CA ASP A 115 -42.96 1.82 -17.38
C ASP A 115 -43.17 1.88 -18.90
N MET A 116 -43.38 0.71 -19.52
CA MET A 116 -44.11 0.65 -20.79
C MET A 116 -45.54 0.26 -20.46
N VAL A 117 -46.34 1.28 -20.13
CA VAL A 117 -47.81 1.18 -20.18
C VAL A 117 -48.16 0.66 -21.57
N LYS A 118 -48.69 -0.56 -21.64
CA LYS A 118 -49.45 -0.99 -22.81
C LYS A 118 -50.71 -0.13 -22.78
N GLU A 119 -50.72 0.95 -23.56
CA GLU A 119 -51.97 1.58 -23.96
C GLU A 119 -52.68 0.54 -24.83
N ASP A 120 -53.58 -0.22 -24.18
CA ASP A 120 -54.62 -0.95 -24.89
C ASP A 120 -55.48 0.14 -25.57
N VAL A 121 -55.19 0.39 -26.85
CA VAL A 121 -56.03 1.21 -27.70
C VAL A 121 -57.31 0.42 -27.92
N ASP A 122 -58.39 0.82 -27.24
CA ASP A 122 -59.73 0.32 -27.50
C ASP A 122 -60.10 0.65 -28.96
N ASP A 123 -60.09 -0.38 -29.81
CA ASP A 123 -60.37 -0.38 -31.25
C ASP A 123 -61.86 -0.11 -31.59
N ASP A 124 -62.61 0.63 -30.77
CA ASP A 124 -64.08 0.75 -30.90
C ASP A 124 -64.61 2.16 -31.21
N GLU A 125 -63.78 3.17 -31.50
CA GLU A 125 -64.28 4.51 -31.89
C GLU A 125 -63.72 5.06 -33.21
N ILE A 126 -63.48 4.19 -34.21
CA ILE A 126 -63.46 4.61 -35.62
C ILE A 126 -64.71 4.03 -36.31
N LEU A 127 -65.89 4.43 -35.85
CA LEU A 127 -67.09 4.28 -36.65
C LEU A 127 -67.95 5.55 -36.63
N MET A 128 -68.02 6.15 -37.81
CA MET A 128 -69.02 7.11 -38.28
C MET A 128 -68.92 8.55 -37.78
N ARG A 129 -68.26 9.39 -38.60
CA ARG A 129 -68.88 10.63 -39.07
C ARG A 129 -68.61 10.79 -40.57
N PHE A 130 -69.54 10.29 -41.37
CA PHE A 130 -69.84 10.88 -42.68
C PHE A 130 -70.71 12.13 -42.45
#